data_AF-A0A7C4DPW7-F1
#
_entry.id   AF-A0A7C4DPW7-F1
#
_cell.length_a   1.000
_cell.length_b   1.000
_cell.length_c   1.000
_cell.angle_alpha   90.00
_cell.angle_beta   90.00
_cell.angle_gamma   90.00
#
_symmetry.space_group_name_H-M   'P 1'
#
loop_
_entity.id
_entity.type
_entity.pdbx_description
1 polymer ?
#
loop_
_entity_poly.entity_id
_entity_poly.type
_entity_poly.pdbx_seq_one_letter_code
_entity_poly.pdbx_strand_id
1 'polypeptide(L)'
;MNEIRNNDSTTIVGIYGRPGAGKSTYAMKVAYDFYGSWDDVLKRTVFTPFDFHEVVDKLERSNSWIPVLIWDDAGPWLELLKRNSWHPLALGIRGLFETMRLRIGAVILTMTTERSLPRSILYNGNIYKIRARVIRNGSQVNGNPKSIAEIQVRKEKTSEWGSYYWDTSVLYVDHVTLRLPVYDIYERLRRKYIELYMKLVEKSRELGPGALLDYVYKEWKKMRRE
;
A
#
# COMPACT_ATOMS: atom_id res chain seq x y z
N MET A 1 -19.95 -5.25 -1.93
CA MET A 1 -19.31 -4.92 -3.24
C MET A 1 -20.00 -3.73 -3.93
N ASN A 2 -21.34 -3.70 -3.99
CA ASN A 2 -22.07 -2.61 -4.66
C ASN A 2 -21.91 -1.21 -4.02
N GLU A 3 -21.76 -1.10 -2.69
CA GLU A 3 -21.57 0.21 -2.04
C GLU A 3 -20.24 0.89 -2.39
N ILE A 4 -19.14 0.13 -2.52
CA ILE A 4 -17.82 0.69 -2.88
C ILE A 4 -17.81 1.14 -4.35
N ARG A 5 -18.57 0.46 -5.21
CA ARG A 5 -18.69 0.80 -6.63
C ARG A 5 -19.62 2.01 -6.87
N ASN A 6 -20.62 2.20 -6.02
CA ASN A 6 -21.63 3.25 -6.17
C ASN A 6 -21.26 4.58 -5.51
N ASN A 7 -20.29 4.57 -4.59
CA ASN A 7 -19.65 5.81 -4.14
C ASN A 7 -18.53 6.14 -5.13
N ASP A 8 -18.67 7.22 -5.90
CA ASP A 8 -17.68 7.75 -6.88
C ASP A 8 -16.35 8.23 -6.24
N SER A 9 -15.86 7.50 -5.24
CA SER A 9 -14.71 7.79 -4.41
C SER A 9 -13.86 6.54 -4.19
N THR A 10 -12.57 6.60 -4.50
CA THR A 10 -11.62 5.61 -3.98
C THR A 10 -11.37 5.86 -2.51
N THR A 11 -11.42 4.81 -1.70
CA THR A 11 -10.97 4.86 -0.31
C THR A 11 -9.47 4.60 -0.21
N ILE A 12 -8.73 5.49 0.45
CA ILE A 12 -7.31 5.26 0.73
C ILE A 12 -7.17 4.73 2.15
N VAL A 13 -6.48 3.60 2.31
CA VAL A 13 -6.29 2.95 3.61
C VAL A 13 -4.80 2.90 3.93
N GLY A 14 -4.34 3.75 4.83
CA GLY A 14 -2.95 3.76 5.28
C GLY A 14 -2.76 2.84 6.49
N ILE A 15 -2.08 1.70 6.30
CA ILE A 15 -1.68 0.80 7.39
C ILE A 15 -0.25 1.12 7.81
N TYR A 16 -0.07 1.54 9.07
CA TYR A 16 1.23 1.94 9.60
C TYR A 16 1.58 1.25 10.92
N GLY A 17 2.89 1.16 11.19
CA GLY A 17 3.43 0.46 12.35
C GLY A 17 4.86 -0.01 12.12
N ARG A 18 5.53 -0.47 13.19
CA ARG A 18 6.93 -0.93 13.14
C ARG A 18 7.14 -2.02 12.08
N PRO A 19 8.34 -2.17 11.49
CA PRO A 19 8.68 -3.36 10.71
C PRO A 19 8.34 -4.64 11.47
N GLY A 20 7.84 -5.66 10.77
CA GLY A 20 7.37 -6.91 11.40
C GLY A 20 6.01 -6.82 12.11
N ALA A 21 5.31 -5.67 12.07
CA ALA A 21 4.00 -5.52 12.73
C ALA A 21 2.83 -6.28 12.07
N GLY A 22 3.06 -7.03 10.99
CA GLY A 22 2.01 -7.73 10.27
C GLY A 22 1.21 -6.89 9.28
N LYS A 23 1.68 -5.69 8.93
CA LYS A 23 0.97 -4.75 8.02
C LYS A 23 0.64 -5.37 6.67
N SER A 24 1.64 -5.94 6.00
CA SER A 24 1.50 -6.59 4.68
C SER A 24 0.57 -7.79 4.77
N THR A 25 0.73 -8.63 5.79
CA THR A 25 -0.18 -9.76 6.06
C THR A 25 -1.62 -9.32 6.25
N TYR A 26 -1.85 -8.25 7.02
CA TYR A 26 -3.19 -7.72 7.24
C TYR A 26 -3.79 -7.17 5.94
N ALA A 27 -3.04 -6.36 5.19
CA ALA A 27 -3.45 -5.84 3.89
C ALA A 27 -3.89 -6.95 2.93
N MET A 28 -3.11 -8.03 2.84
CA MET A 28 -3.40 -9.18 1.98
C MET A 28 -4.63 -9.96 2.44
N LYS A 29 -4.84 -10.11 3.75
CA LYS A 29 -6.05 -10.77 4.29
C LYS A 29 -7.30 -9.97 4.00
N VAL A 30 -7.27 -8.66 4.24
CA VAL A 30 -8.38 -7.77 3.88
C VAL A 30 -8.67 -7.88 2.39
N ALA A 31 -7.65 -7.84 1.52
CA ALA A 31 -7.86 -8.02 0.09
C ALA A 31 -8.43 -9.40 -0.28
N TYR A 32 -8.03 -10.46 0.42
CA TYR A 32 -8.58 -11.80 0.21
C TYR A 32 -10.09 -11.84 0.46
N ASP A 33 -10.61 -11.10 1.44
CA ASP A 33 -12.05 -11.04 1.69
C ASP A 33 -12.84 -10.42 0.52
N PHE A 34 -12.19 -9.61 -0.33
CA PHE A 34 -12.79 -9.07 -1.56
C PHE A 34 -12.60 -9.96 -2.78
N TYR A 35 -11.48 -10.67 -2.89
CA TYR A 35 -11.13 -11.45 -4.08
C TYR A 35 -11.46 -12.93 -3.97
N GLY A 36 -11.49 -13.50 -2.76
CA GLY A 36 -11.63 -14.94 -2.51
C GLY A 36 -10.46 -15.79 -3.04
N SER A 37 -9.36 -15.16 -3.46
CA SER A 37 -8.27 -15.79 -4.22
C SER A 37 -6.93 -15.17 -3.85
N TRP A 38 -5.99 -15.98 -3.36
CA TRP A 38 -4.65 -15.50 -3.02
C TRP A 38 -3.83 -15.10 -4.25
N ASP A 39 -4.05 -15.76 -5.38
CA ASP A 39 -3.39 -15.41 -6.64
C ASP A 39 -3.81 -14.02 -7.10
N ASP A 40 -5.08 -13.68 -6.95
CA ASP A 40 -5.56 -12.35 -7.32
C ASP A 40 -5.09 -11.27 -6.34
N VAL A 41 -5.02 -11.59 -5.04
CA VAL A 41 -4.37 -10.71 -4.03
C VAL A 41 -2.91 -10.42 -4.42
N LEU A 42 -2.14 -11.44 -4.77
CA LEU A 42 -0.74 -11.30 -5.17
C LEU A 42 -0.58 -10.49 -6.46
N LYS A 43 -1.42 -10.74 -7.47
CA LYS A 43 -1.44 -9.97 -8.73
C LYS A 43 -1.80 -8.49 -8.51
N ARG A 44 -2.54 -8.18 -7.45
CA ARG A 44 -2.94 -6.83 -7.04
C ARG A 44 -2.10 -6.28 -5.88
N THR A 45 -0.90 -6.83 -5.67
CA THR A 45 0.10 -6.27 -4.77
C THR A 45 1.22 -5.65 -5.59
N VAL A 46 1.46 -4.36 -5.36
CA VAL A 46 2.47 -3.55 -6.05
C VAL A 46 3.46 -2.97 -5.04
N PHE A 47 4.70 -2.68 -5.49
CA PHE A 47 5.75 -2.16 -4.61
C PHE A 47 6.31 -0.82 -5.09
N THR A 48 6.22 -0.54 -6.39
CA THR A 48 6.79 0.68 -6.99
C THR A 48 5.70 1.60 -7.56
N PRO A 49 5.98 2.91 -7.71
CA PRO A 49 5.08 3.82 -8.42
C PRO A 49 4.84 3.39 -9.88
N PHE A 50 5.81 2.68 -10.48
CA PHE A 50 5.71 2.17 -11.83
C PHE A 50 4.69 1.03 -11.94
N ASP A 51 4.71 0.09 -10.99
CA ASP A 51 3.69 -0.97 -10.92
C ASP A 51 2.29 -0.38 -10.74
N PHE A 52 2.18 0.63 -9.87
CA PHE A 52 0.91 1.30 -9.62
C PHE A 52 0.36 1.92 -10.91
N HIS A 53 1.20 2.65 -11.65
CA HIS A 53 0.86 3.17 -12.96
C HIS A 53 0.45 2.05 -13.94
N GLU A 54 1.22 0.96 -14.06
CA GLU A 54 0.91 -0.14 -14.97
C GLU A 54 -0.45 -0.79 -14.65
N VAL A 55 -0.81 -0.91 -13.37
CA VAL A 55 -2.13 -1.42 -12.98
C VAL A 55 -3.24 -0.46 -13.40
N VAL A 56 -3.10 0.84 -13.13
CA VAL A 56 -4.12 1.83 -13.49
C VAL A 56 -4.29 1.92 -15.02
N ASP A 57 -3.18 1.99 -15.77
CA ASP A 57 -3.19 2.01 -17.24
C ASP A 57 -3.87 0.76 -17.81
N LYS A 58 -3.57 -0.43 -17.26
CA LYS A 58 -4.23 -1.67 -17.68
C LYS A 58 -5.75 -1.63 -17.45
N LEU A 59 -6.18 -1.15 -16.28
CA LEU A 59 -7.61 -1.07 -15.94
C LEU A 59 -8.35 -0.07 -16.82
N GLU A 60 -7.71 1.05 -17.16
CA GLU A 60 -8.28 2.05 -18.05
C GLU A 60 -8.48 1.48 -19.45
N ARG A 61 -7.43 0.86 -20.02
CA ARG A 61 -7.49 0.24 -21.36
C ARG A 61 -8.51 -0.88 -21.46
N SER A 62 -8.66 -1.68 -20.40
CA SER A 62 -9.63 -2.78 -20.38
C SER A 62 -11.01 -2.37 -19.87
N ASN A 63 -11.24 -1.08 -19.60
CA ASN A 63 -12.46 -0.54 -18.99
C ASN A 63 -12.93 -1.37 -17.78
N SER A 64 -11.97 -1.86 -16.99
CA SER A 64 -12.21 -2.81 -15.90
C SER A 64 -12.10 -2.11 -14.56
N TRP A 65 -12.69 -2.72 -13.54
CA TRP A 65 -12.70 -2.20 -12.18
C TRP A 65 -12.22 -3.27 -11.20
N ILE A 66 -11.51 -2.85 -10.16
CA ILE A 66 -11.10 -3.73 -9.06
C ILE A 66 -11.49 -3.18 -7.68
N PRO A 67 -11.82 -4.06 -6.72
CA PRO A 67 -12.19 -3.64 -5.39
C PRO A 67 -11.01 -3.10 -4.58
N VAL A 68 -9.85 -3.74 -4.65
CA VAL A 68 -8.70 -3.42 -3.77
C VAL A 68 -7.37 -3.52 -4.50
N LEU A 69 -6.54 -2.48 -4.42
CA LEU A 69 -5.13 -2.53 -4.81
C LEU A 69 -4.26 -2.37 -3.56
N ILE A 70 -3.24 -3.21 -3.39
CA ILE A 70 -2.28 -3.08 -2.31
C ILE A 70 -1.00 -2.46 -2.87
N TRP A 71 -0.58 -1.33 -2.31
CA TRP A 71 0.79 -0.83 -2.46
C TRP A 71 1.56 -1.11 -1.17
N ASP A 72 2.32 -2.20 -1.19
CA ASP A 72 3.07 -2.67 -0.04
C ASP A 72 4.44 -1.97 0.03
N ASP A 73 4.91 -1.71 1.26
CA ASP A 73 6.09 -0.92 1.57
C ASP A 73 6.14 0.42 0.80
N ALA A 74 4.99 1.08 0.60
CA ALA A 74 4.87 2.33 -0.15
C ALA A 74 5.60 3.52 0.49
N GLY A 75 5.93 3.43 1.79
CA GLY A 75 6.49 4.52 2.60
C GLY A 75 7.70 5.25 1.99
N PRO A 76 8.78 4.57 1.57
CA PRO A 76 9.95 5.22 0.98
C PRO A 76 9.64 5.96 -0.33
N TRP A 77 8.82 5.37 -1.21
CA TRP A 77 8.39 6.01 -2.45
C TRP A 77 7.53 7.24 -2.17
N LEU A 78 6.54 7.13 -1.30
CA LEU A 78 5.66 8.24 -0.93
C LEU A 78 6.43 9.38 -0.26
N GLU A 79 7.44 9.07 0.56
CA GLU A 79 8.33 10.08 1.15
C GLU A 79 9.16 10.79 0.07
N LEU A 80 9.68 10.06 -0.92
CA LEU A 80 10.41 10.63 -2.06
C LEU A 80 9.51 11.59 -2.86
N LEU A 81 8.28 11.18 -3.17
CA LEU A 81 7.29 11.99 -3.90
C LEU A 81 6.80 13.20 -3.07
N LYS A 82 6.75 13.05 -1.74
CA LYS A 82 6.43 14.16 -0.82
C LYS A 82 7.52 15.22 -0.82
N ARG A 83 8.78 14.82 -0.75
CA ARG A 83 9.94 15.74 -0.72
C ARG A 83 10.22 16.38 -2.08
N ASN A 84 9.92 15.68 -3.16
CA ASN A 84 10.16 16.14 -4.53
C ASN A 84 8.83 16.40 -5.26
N SER A 85 7.98 17.25 -4.70
CA SER A 85 6.61 17.45 -5.18
C SER A 85 6.49 17.94 -6.62
N TRP A 86 7.51 18.64 -7.13
CA TRP A 86 7.58 19.15 -8.50
C TRP A 86 8.17 18.16 -9.50
N HIS A 87 8.71 17.03 -9.02
CA HIS A 87 9.25 16.01 -9.92
C HIS A 87 8.10 15.43 -10.77
N PRO A 88 8.28 15.22 -12.09
CA PRO A 88 7.22 14.70 -12.97
C PRO A 88 6.57 13.40 -12.46
N LEU A 89 7.36 12.49 -11.89
CA LEU A 89 6.84 11.29 -11.23
C LEU A 89 5.88 11.61 -10.06
N ALA A 90 6.19 12.60 -9.24
CA ALA A 90 5.33 13.00 -8.13
C ALA A 90 4.01 13.61 -8.63
N LEU A 91 4.07 14.44 -9.66
CA LEU A 91 2.88 14.99 -10.32
C LEU A 91 2.03 13.89 -10.94
N GLY A 92 2.64 12.97 -11.67
CA GLY A 92 1.95 11.84 -12.31
C GLY A 92 1.27 10.92 -11.30
N ILE A 93 1.98 10.50 -10.25
CA ILE A 93 1.39 9.66 -9.20
C ILE A 93 0.24 10.37 -8.48
N ARG A 94 0.37 11.67 -8.17
CA ARG A 94 -0.74 12.45 -7.59
C ARG A 94 -1.96 12.47 -8.50
N GLY A 95 -1.76 12.73 -9.80
CA GLY A 95 -2.83 12.67 -10.79
C GLY A 95 -3.50 11.30 -10.84
N LEU A 96 -2.73 10.20 -10.75
CA LEU A 96 -3.30 8.85 -10.67
C LEU A 96 -4.16 8.64 -9.41
N PHE A 97 -3.74 9.17 -8.24
CA PHE A 97 -4.55 9.09 -7.02
C PHE A 97 -5.89 9.84 -7.17
N GLU A 98 -5.95 10.91 -7.97
CA GLU A 98 -7.19 11.67 -8.24
C GLU A 98 -8.09 10.99 -9.28
N THR A 99 -7.51 10.31 -10.27
CA THR A 99 -8.27 9.69 -11.38
C THR A 99 -8.66 8.23 -11.13
N MET A 100 -7.94 7.50 -10.27
CA MET A 100 -8.17 6.07 -10.03
C MET A 100 -9.56 5.72 -9.46
N ARG A 101 -10.32 6.71 -8.96
CA ARG A 101 -11.71 6.55 -8.46
C ARG A 101 -12.67 5.88 -9.42
N LEU A 102 -12.41 5.99 -10.72
CA LEU A 102 -13.25 5.36 -11.75
C LEU A 102 -12.99 3.84 -11.87
N ARG A 103 -11.83 3.35 -11.40
CA ARG A 103 -11.32 1.99 -11.68
C ARG A 103 -10.95 1.19 -10.43
N ILE A 104 -10.75 1.84 -9.28
CA ILE A 104 -10.27 1.20 -8.05
C ILE A 104 -11.13 1.62 -6.86
N GLY A 105 -11.74 0.65 -6.19
CA GLY A 105 -12.55 0.87 -4.98
C GLY A 105 -11.74 1.35 -3.78
N ALA A 106 -10.65 0.65 -3.46
CA ALA A 106 -9.75 1.03 -2.38
C ALA A 106 -8.28 0.79 -2.72
N VAL A 107 -7.41 1.66 -2.20
CA VAL A 107 -5.95 1.47 -2.23
C VAL A 107 -5.43 1.33 -0.80
N ILE A 108 -4.86 0.16 -0.49
CA ILE A 108 -4.22 -0.12 0.79
C ILE A 108 -2.73 0.19 0.68
N LEU A 109 -2.25 1.11 1.49
CA LEU A 109 -0.85 1.53 1.54
C LEU A 109 -0.21 1.01 2.83
N THR A 110 0.84 0.20 2.75
CA THR A 110 1.59 -0.19 3.95
C THR A 110 2.84 0.66 4.12
N MET A 111 3.08 1.14 5.35
CA MET A 111 4.18 2.05 5.64
C MET A 111 4.67 1.92 7.08
N THR A 112 5.88 2.40 7.36
CA THR A 112 6.41 2.43 8.73
C THR A 112 5.79 3.56 9.56
N THR A 113 5.49 4.69 8.90
CA THR A 113 4.92 5.88 9.50
C THR A 113 3.91 6.53 8.56
N GLU A 114 2.82 7.07 9.12
CA GLU A 114 1.83 7.86 8.38
C GLU A 114 2.44 9.15 7.78
N ARG A 115 3.57 9.63 8.32
CA ARG A 115 4.22 10.86 7.87
C ARG A 115 4.76 10.77 6.45
N SER A 116 4.91 9.55 5.91
CA SER A 116 5.33 9.30 4.54
C SER A 116 4.29 9.75 3.50
N LEU A 117 3.01 9.88 3.89
CA LEU A 117 1.96 10.28 2.96
C LEU A 117 2.12 11.76 2.53
N PRO A 118 2.08 12.06 1.22
CA PRO A 118 1.96 13.42 0.72
C PRO A 118 0.70 14.12 1.23
N ARG A 119 0.81 15.43 1.53
CA ARG A 119 -0.33 16.26 1.97
C ARG A 119 -1.50 16.23 0.97
N SER A 120 -1.21 16.23 -0.32
CA SER A 120 -2.23 16.16 -1.39
C SER A 120 -3.07 14.89 -1.32
N ILE A 121 -2.46 13.79 -0.85
CA ILE A 121 -3.19 12.53 -0.62
C ILE A 121 -3.92 12.62 0.73
N LEU A 122 -3.23 13.09 1.79
CA LEU A 122 -3.78 13.21 3.14
C LEU A 122 -5.06 14.04 3.24
N TYR A 123 -5.19 15.11 2.46
CA TYR A 123 -6.32 16.03 2.54
C TYR A 123 -7.40 15.78 1.48
N ASN A 124 -7.38 14.63 0.79
CA ASN A 124 -8.36 14.29 -0.24
C ASN A 124 -9.68 13.69 0.32
N GLY A 125 -9.88 13.74 1.64
CA GLY A 125 -11.19 13.53 2.29
C GLY A 125 -11.74 12.10 2.38
N ASN A 126 -10.98 11.06 2.01
CA ASN A 126 -11.42 9.65 2.07
C ASN A 126 -10.32 8.70 2.57
N ILE A 127 -9.67 9.06 3.68
CA ILE A 127 -8.60 8.25 4.27
C ILE A 127 -9.01 7.54 5.56
N TYR A 128 -8.77 6.24 5.58
CA TYR A 128 -8.72 5.43 6.79
C TYR A 128 -7.27 5.22 7.21
N LYS A 129 -7.01 5.43 8.50
CA LYS A 129 -5.72 5.22 9.12
C LYS A 129 -5.79 4.02 10.04
N ILE A 130 -4.92 3.06 9.79
CA ILE A 130 -4.91 1.80 10.50
C ILE A 130 -3.55 1.63 11.17
N ARG A 131 -3.53 1.56 12.50
CA ARG A 131 -2.32 1.27 13.26
C ARG A 131 -2.24 -0.22 13.56
N ALA A 132 -1.17 -0.86 13.10
CA ALA A 132 -0.89 -2.26 13.40
C ALA A 132 0.15 -2.40 14.53
N ARG A 133 -0.12 -3.29 15.47
CA ARG A 133 0.77 -3.65 16.59
C ARG A 133 0.81 -5.17 16.77
N VAL A 134 2.00 -5.76 16.89
CA VAL A 134 2.09 -7.17 17.27
C VAL A 134 1.78 -7.33 18.75
N ILE A 135 0.86 -8.24 19.05
CA ILE A 135 0.61 -8.82 20.35
C ILE A 135 1.03 -10.29 20.27
N ARG A 136 1.82 -10.74 21.25
CA ARG A 136 2.14 -12.16 21.39
C ARG A 136 1.20 -12.73 22.44
N ASN A 137 0.23 -13.53 22.01
CA ASN A 137 -0.74 -14.15 22.92
C ASN A 137 -0.95 -15.62 22.56
N GLY A 138 -0.57 -16.51 23.48
CA GLY A 138 -0.70 -17.96 23.35
C GLY A 138 0.35 -18.65 22.48
N SER A 139 0.16 -19.96 22.32
CA SER A 139 1.03 -20.84 21.52
C SER A 139 0.21 -21.55 20.45
N GLN A 140 0.80 -21.76 19.28
CA GLN A 140 0.27 -22.60 18.21
C GLN A 140 0.29 -24.08 18.66
N VAL A 141 -0.41 -24.95 17.93
CA VAL A 141 -0.49 -26.40 18.20
C VAL A 141 0.90 -27.07 18.24
N ASN A 142 1.88 -26.49 17.54
CA ASN A 142 3.27 -26.94 17.49
C ASN A 142 4.20 -26.28 18.55
N GLY A 143 3.64 -25.55 19.53
CA GLY A 143 4.39 -24.88 20.59
C GLY A 143 4.98 -23.51 20.23
N ASN A 144 4.93 -23.08 18.96
CA ASN A 144 5.43 -21.77 18.56
C ASN A 144 4.54 -20.62 19.04
N PRO A 145 5.08 -19.46 19.44
CA PRO A 145 4.27 -18.30 19.83
C PRO A 145 3.27 -17.91 18.72
N LYS A 146 1.98 -17.79 19.07
CA LYS A 146 0.96 -17.28 18.14
C LYS A 146 1.09 -15.75 18.08
N SER A 147 1.68 -15.25 17.00
CA SER A 147 1.73 -13.80 16.76
C SER A 147 0.40 -13.33 16.20
N ILE A 148 -0.25 -12.42 16.93
CA ILE A 148 -1.50 -11.76 16.56
C ILE A 148 -1.17 -10.28 16.31
N ALA A 149 -1.70 -9.68 15.25
CA ALA A 149 -1.70 -8.23 15.09
C ALA A 149 -2.99 -7.67 15.69
N GLU A 150 -2.85 -6.72 16.61
CA GLU A 150 -3.91 -5.79 16.98
C GLU A 150 -3.93 -4.66 15.96
N ILE A 151 -5.11 -4.43 15.40
CA ILE A 151 -5.34 -3.43 14.36
C ILE A 151 -6.29 -2.39 14.93
N GLN A 152 -5.83 -1.14 15.06
CA GLN A 152 -6.67 -0.03 15.52
C GLN A 152 -7.02 0.87 14.33
N VAL A 153 -8.32 1.00 14.05
CA VAL A 153 -8.82 1.82 12.93
C VAL A 153 -9.23 3.19 13.41
N ARG A 154 -8.77 4.22 12.71
CA ARG A 154 -9.17 5.62 12.85
C ARG A 154 -9.59 6.16 11.49
N LYS A 155 -10.54 7.08 11.47
CA LYS A 155 -11.02 7.72 10.23
C LYS A 155 -10.82 9.23 10.34
N GLU A 156 -10.49 9.85 9.21
CA GLU A 156 -10.57 11.30 9.09
C GLU A 156 -12.04 11.76 9.19
N LYS A 157 -12.30 12.82 9.95
CA LYS A 157 -13.60 13.49 10.02
C LYS A 157 -13.47 14.91 9.49
N THR A 158 -14.54 15.40 8.90
CA THR A 158 -14.67 16.80 8.48
C THR A 158 -15.45 17.54 9.56
N SER A 159 -14.92 18.68 10.02
CA SER A 159 -15.64 19.59 10.90
C SER A 159 -16.75 20.31 10.13
N GLU A 160 -17.72 20.89 10.85
CA GLU A 160 -18.80 21.72 10.27
C GLU A 160 -18.25 22.90 9.44
N TRP A 161 -17.01 23.31 9.69
CA TRP A 161 -16.30 24.39 9.01
C TRP A 161 -15.43 23.90 7.83
N GLY A 162 -15.58 22.65 7.40
CA GLY A 162 -14.85 22.07 6.28
C GLY A 162 -13.39 21.69 6.58
N SER A 163 -12.89 21.93 7.80
CA SER A 163 -11.53 21.55 8.20
C SER A 163 -11.47 20.06 8.58
N TYR A 164 -10.45 19.36 8.09
CA TYR A 164 -10.25 17.93 8.39
C TYR A 164 -9.52 17.72 9.73
N TYR A 165 -10.01 16.78 10.54
CA TYR A 165 -9.37 16.38 11.80
C TYR A 165 -9.42 14.87 12.00
N TRP A 166 -8.48 14.34 12.79
CA TRP A 166 -8.39 12.91 13.07
C TRP A 166 -9.27 12.54 14.25
N ASP A 167 -10.18 11.59 14.05
CA ASP A 167 -10.85 10.97 15.17
C ASP A 167 -9.84 10.14 15.97
N THR A 168 -9.62 10.52 17.24
CA THR A 168 -8.72 9.82 18.15
C THR A 168 -9.36 8.58 18.76
N SER A 169 -10.69 8.44 18.65
CA SER A 169 -11.38 7.23 19.10
C SER A 169 -10.97 6.03 18.24
N VAL A 170 -10.81 4.88 18.88
CA VAL A 170 -10.59 3.62 18.17
C VAL A 170 -11.96 3.17 17.69
N LEU A 171 -12.18 3.22 16.37
CA LEU A 171 -13.46 2.84 15.78
C LEU A 171 -13.70 1.33 15.88
N TYR A 172 -12.63 0.55 15.73
CA TYR A 172 -12.66 -0.90 15.75
C TYR A 172 -11.26 -1.47 16.08
N VAL A 173 -11.26 -2.64 16.72
CA VAL A 173 -10.06 -3.44 17.00
C VAL A 173 -10.20 -4.81 16.36
N ASP A 174 -9.27 -5.17 15.48
CA ASP A 174 -9.16 -6.52 14.89
C ASP A 174 -7.97 -7.29 15.48
N HIS A 175 -8.12 -8.61 15.58
CA HIS A 175 -7.08 -9.53 16.03
C HIS A 175 -6.77 -10.53 14.93
N VAL A 176 -5.68 -10.28 14.19
CA VAL A 176 -5.36 -11.07 13.00
C VAL A 176 -4.12 -11.91 13.20
N THR A 177 -4.20 -13.21 12.86
CA THR A 177 -3.02 -14.08 12.89
C THR A 177 -2.00 -13.66 11.83
N LEU A 178 -0.71 -13.69 12.15
CA LEU A 178 0.33 -13.30 11.17
C LEU A 178 0.66 -14.39 10.12
N ARG A 179 -0.03 -15.54 10.17
CA ARG A 179 0.12 -16.59 9.17
C ARG A 179 -0.58 -16.19 7.87
N LEU A 180 0.17 -16.23 6.77
CA LEU A 180 -0.32 -16.03 5.41
C LEU A 180 -0.11 -17.33 4.62
N PRO A 181 -1.14 -17.91 3.97
CA PRO A 181 -1.01 -19.18 3.25
C PRO A 181 -0.01 -19.15 2.09
N VAL A 182 0.13 -17.99 1.43
CA VAL A 182 1.01 -17.78 0.26
C VAL A 182 2.26 -16.95 0.61
N TYR A 183 2.72 -17.06 1.86
CA TYR A 183 3.82 -16.23 2.36
C TYR A 183 5.12 -16.39 1.57
N ASP A 184 5.44 -17.61 1.16
CA ASP A 184 6.60 -17.98 0.35
C ASP A 184 6.58 -17.32 -1.04
N ILE A 185 5.42 -17.23 -1.69
CA ILE A 185 5.27 -16.54 -2.99
C ILE A 185 5.43 -15.04 -2.79
N TYR A 186 4.74 -14.49 -1.79
CA TYR A 186 4.85 -13.07 -1.43
C TYR A 186 6.28 -12.68 -1.04
N GLU A 187 6.97 -13.52 -0.26
CA GLU A 187 8.35 -13.29 0.16
C GLU A 187 9.30 -13.22 -1.03
N ARG A 188 9.13 -14.07 -2.04
CA ARG A 188 9.91 -14.00 -3.29
C ARG A 188 9.73 -12.65 -3.98
N LEU A 189 8.50 -12.13 -4.08
CA LEU A 189 8.24 -10.79 -4.63
C LEU A 189 8.89 -9.69 -3.78
N ARG A 190 8.76 -9.77 -2.46
CA ARG A 190 9.36 -8.80 -1.53
C ARG A 190 10.88 -8.81 -1.60
N ARG A 191 11.52 -9.97 -1.77
CA ARG A 191 12.97 -10.09 -1.93
C ARG A 191 13.47 -9.41 -3.20
N LYS A 192 12.75 -9.54 -4.31
CA LYS A 192 13.05 -8.76 -5.53
C LYS A 192 13.00 -7.26 -5.27
N TYR A 193 12.01 -6.79 -4.51
CA TYR A 193 11.92 -5.37 -4.17
C TYR A 193 13.07 -4.90 -3.26
N ILE A 194 13.53 -5.74 -2.33
CA ILE A 194 14.73 -5.46 -1.53
C ILE A 194 15.98 -5.39 -2.41
N GLU A 195 16.14 -6.34 -3.32
CA GLU A 195 17.26 -6.37 -4.26
C GLU A 195 17.27 -5.11 -5.17
N LEU A 196 16.10 -4.64 -5.61
CA LEU A 196 15.98 -3.38 -6.34
C LEU A 196 16.57 -2.19 -5.55
N TYR A 197 16.29 -2.12 -4.24
CA TYR A 197 16.88 -1.08 -3.39
C TYR A 197 18.38 -1.24 -3.19
N MET A 198 18.90 -2.46 -3.13
CA MET A 198 20.35 -2.68 -3.08
C MET A 198 21.02 -2.14 -4.34
N LYS A 199 20.47 -2.47 -5.52
CA LYS A 199 20.96 -1.94 -6.80
C LYS A 199 20.85 -0.43 -6.90
N LEU A 200 19.79 0.16 -6.33
CA LEU A 200 19.62 1.61 -6.25
C LEU A 200 20.78 2.27 -5.47
N VAL A 201 21.15 1.71 -4.32
CA VAL A 201 22.24 2.22 -3.47
C VAL A 201 23.60 2.10 -4.18
N GLU A 202 23.82 1.02 -4.91
CA GLU A 202 25.03 0.84 -5.71
C GLU A 202 25.11 1.90 -6.82
N LYS A 203 24.02 2.06 -7.59
CA LYS A 203 23.97 2.97 -8.74
C LYS A 203 23.85 4.44 -8.39
N SER A 204 23.44 4.79 -7.17
CA SER A 204 23.36 6.20 -6.75
C SER A 204 24.73 6.90 -6.70
N ARG A 205 25.84 6.14 -6.71
CA ARG A 205 27.20 6.70 -6.80
C ARG A 205 27.59 7.11 -8.22
N GLU A 206 26.92 6.54 -9.22
CA GLU A 206 27.25 6.68 -10.64
C GLU A 206 26.23 7.55 -11.39
N LEU A 207 24.97 7.51 -10.97
CA LEU A 207 23.84 8.13 -11.68
C LEU A 207 23.25 9.30 -10.90
N GLY A 208 22.95 10.39 -11.62
CA GLY A 208 22.12 11.46 -11.09
C GLY A 208 20.65 11.03 -10.88
N PRO A 209 19.84 11.81 -10.13
CA PRO A 209 18.49 11.41 -9.70
C PRO A 209 17.54 10.98 -10.84
N GLY A 210 17.54 11.68 -11.97
CA GLY A 210 16.67 11.34 -13.12
C GLY A 210 17.07 10.02 -13.77
N ALA A 211 18.35 9.86 -14.11
CA ALA A 211 18.88 8.62 -14.68
C ALA A 211 18.71 7.42 -13.72
N LEU A 212 18.76 7.67 -12.41
CA LEU A 212 18.54 6.66 -11.40
C LEU A 212 17.09 6.14 -11.39
N LEU A 213 16.09 7.01 -11.60
CA LEU A 213 14.69 6.59 -11.72
C LEU A 213 14.45 5.73 -12.97
N ASP A 214 15.04 6.11 -14.10
CA ASP A 214 14.96 5.32 -15.34
C ASP A 214 15.63 3.95 -15.17
N TYR A 215 16.77 3.92 -14.47
CA TYR A 215 17.44 2.68 -14.10
C TYR A 215 16.53 1.78 -13.27
N VAL A 216 15.92 2.32 -12.19
CA VAL A 216 15.00 1.56 -11.34
C VAL A 216 13.83 1.01 -12.12
N TYR A 217 13.20 1.81 -12.99
CA TYR A 217 12.08 1.36 -13.80
C TYR A 217 12.47 0.18 -14.70
N LYS A 218 13.59 0.30 -15.42
CA LYS A 218 14.09 -0.76 -16.33
C LYS A 218 14.45 -2.04 -15.56
N GLU A 219 15.18 -1.89 -14.46
CA GLU A 219 15.64 -3.01 -13.65
C GLU A 219 14.47 -3.74 -13.00
N TRP A 220 13.53 -3.00 -12.41
CA TRP A 220 12.33 -3.58 -11.81
C TRP A 220 11.49 -4.35 -12.83
N LYS A 221 11.31 -3.79 -14.04
CA LYS A 221 10.58 -4.45 -15.13
C LYS A 221 11.23 -5.75 -15.57
N LYS A 222 12.56 -5.82 -15.57
CA LYS A 222 13.32 -7.04 -15.84
C LYS A 222 13.08 -8.07 -14.73
N MET A 223 13.26 -7.69 -13.47
CA MET A 223 13.09 -8.58 -12.31
C MET A 223 11.68 -9.15 -12.17
N ARG A 224 10.64 -8.44 -12.64
CA ARG A 224 9.26 -8.94 -12.64
C ARG A 224 8.96 -9.98 -13.72
N ARG A 225 9.78 -10.09 -14.76
CA ARG A 225 9.60 -11.05 -15.87
C ARG A 225 10.29 -12.38 -15.63
N GLU A 226 11.37 -12.37 -14.85
CA GLU A 226 12.11 -13.54 -14.36
C GLU A 226 11.37 -14.25 -13.22
#